data_AF-A0A950W0E9-F1
#
_entry.id   AF-A0A950W0E9-F1
#
_cell.length_a   1.000
_cell.length_b   1.000
_cell.length_c   1.000
_cell.angle_alpha   90.00
_cell.angle_beta   90.00
_cell.angle_gamma   90.00
#
_symmetry.space_group_name_H-M   'P 1'
#
loop_
_entity.id
_entity.type
_entity.pdbx_description
1 polymer ?
#
loop_
_entity_poly.entity_id
_entity_poly.type
_entity_poly.pdbx_seq_one_letter_code
_entity_poly.pdbx_strand_id
1 'polypeptide(L)'
;MLTQPRRAKPYPVQKLGLSLAFHTATASAGPALAQTASLIGKEISTPVHLQDGKEQETSISDLIAFGEKLFSARWTSQEGQGRPLTKGTGSPLAEPSSPLVFPRNFDRISGPDSNSCAGCHNTPFVGGGGDRVSEVFVLGQRFDFITFDHSDTVPTADAMDESGTMVTMENAFNERKTIGMNGSGFIEMLARQMTADLQAHRDAIPAGASAALSTKGISFGTLVHNSDGSWNTSKVQGIPAPSLVSSKTSLPSLIIRPFHQVGNVIRSASLRTMRSTIITASSPRNASGLGPTTMATASPTSLPPPILLPRHCFRSR
;
A
#
# COMPACT_ATOMS: atom_id res chain seq x y z
N MET A 1 -81.68 17.39 1.90
CA MET A 1 -82.50 16.20 2.23
C MET A 1 -81.67 14.99 1.83
N LEU A 2 -81.17 14.24 2.81
CA LEU A 2 -80.14 13.21 2.64
C LEU A 2 -80.67 11.98 1.89
N THR A 3 -79.92 11.50 0.90
CA THR A 3 -80.08 10.20 0.25
C THR A 3 -79.14 9.17 0.92
N GLN A 4 -79.73 8.10 1.45
CA GLN A 4 -79.03 7.01 2.14
C GLN A 4 -78.27 6.08 1.17
N PRO A 5 -77.11 5.52 1.58
CA PRO A 5 -76.46 4.44 0.84
C PRO A 5 -76.98 3.05 1.24
N ARG A 6 -77.01 2.15 0.25
CA ARG A 6 -77.54 0.77 0.32
C ARG A 6 -76.65 -0.16 1.14
N ARG A 7 -77.27 -1.01 1.98
CA ARG A 7 -76.65 -2.13 2.72
C ARG A 7 -76.18 -3.23 1.75
N ALA A 8 -74.91 -3.62 1.83
CA ALA A 8 -74.39 -4.85 1.23
C ALA A 8 -74.50 -6.04 2.21
N LYS A 9 -74.85 -7.23 1.69
CA LYS A 9 -74.94 -8.49 2.44
C LYS A 9 -73.54 -9.10 2.66
N PRO A 10 -73.30 -9.81 3.79
CA PRO A 10 -72.01 -10.45 4.06
C PRO A 10 -71.84 -11.77 3.30
N TYR A 11 -70.63 -12.02 2.80
CA TYR A 11 -70.17 -13.28 2.21
C TYR A 11 -69.69 -14.25 3.30
N PRO A 12 -69.82 -15.58 3.11
CA PRO A 12 -69.37 -16.56 4.09
C PRO A 12 -67.84 -16.69 4.10
N VAL A 13 -67.24 -16.58 5.29
CA VAL A 13 -65.80 -16.79 5.51
C VAL A 13 -65.52 -18.27 5.66
N GLN A 14 -64.82 -18.84 4.68
CA GLN A 14 -64.26 -20.20 4.74
C GLN A 14 -63.05 -20.17 5.68
N LYS A 15 -63.11 -20.87 6.82
CA LYS A 15 -61.97 -21.02 7.74
C LYS A 15 -60.97 -22.00 7.14
N LEU A 16 -59.97 -21.48 6.43
CA LEU A 16 -58.77 -22.24 6.07
C LEU A 16 -57.79 -22.17 7.25
N GLY A 17 -57.64 -23.29 7.97
CA GLY A 17 -56.68 -23.42 9.06
C GLY A 17 -55.27 -23.41 8.52
N LEU A 18 -54.58 -22.27 8.63
CA LEU A 18 -53.16 -22.15 8.35
C LEU A 18 -52.38 -22.52 9.61
N SER A 19 -51.92 -23.77 9.67
CA SER A 19 -50.91 -24.18 10.66
C SER A 19 -49.60 -23.45 10.35
N LEU A 20 -49.33 -22.38 11.10
CA LEU A 20 -48.06 -21.67 11.06
C LEU A 20 -47.02 -22.50 11.81
N ALA A 21 -46.27 -23.32 11.10
CA ALA A 21 -45.08 -23.97 11.64
C ALA A 21 -44.02 -22.90 11.90
N PHE A 22 -43.91 -22.45 13.15
CA PHE A 22 -42.79 -21.64 13.63
C PHE A 22 -41.51 -22.44 13.45
N HIS A 23 -40.83 -22.23 12.32
CA HIS A 23 -39.42 -22.58 12.21
C HIS A 23 -38.66 -21.54 13.03
N THR A 24 -38.30 -21.90 14.25
CA THR A 24 -37.28 -21.18 15.01
C THR A 24 -35.98 -21.29 14.22
N ALA A 25 -35.71 -20.29 13.38
CA ALA A 25 -34.38 -20.05 12.88
C ALA A 25 -33.51 -19.73 14.09
N THR A 26 -32.82 -20.74 14.61
CA THR A 26 -31.70 -20.54 15.52
C THR A 26 -30.65 -19.78 14.73
N ALA A 27 -30.67 -18.45 14.85
CA ALA A 27 -29.53 -17.62 14.52
C ALA A 27 -28.39 -18.15 15.40
N SER A 28 -27.47 -18.89 14.80
CA SER A 28 -26.18 -19.19 15.39
C SER A 28 -25.46 -17.85 15.52
N ALA A 29 -25.68 -17.18 16.65
CA ALA A 29 -24.79 -16.15 17.12
C ALA A 29 -23.41 -16.83 17.21
N GLY A 30 -22.53 -16.53 16.25
CA GLY A 30 -21.12 -16.84 16.39
C GLY A 30 -20.66 -16.29 17.75
N PRO A 31 -19.65 -16.90 18.40
CA PRO A 31 -19.21 -16.46 19.70
C PRO A 31 -18.79 -15.00 19.57
N ALA A 32 -19.65 -14.09 20.02
CA ALA A 32 -19.21 -12.81 20.53
C ALA A 32 -18.22 -13.20 21.62
N LEU A 33 -16.93 -13.06 21.33
CA LEU A 33 -15.87 -13.27 22.30
C LEU A 33 -16.21 -12.34 23.47
N ALA A 34 -16.86 -12.92 24.48
CA ALA A 34 -17.13 -12.25 25.72
C ALA A 34 -15.80 -11.71 26.19
N GLN A 35 -15.72 -10.38 26.32
CA GLN A 35 -14.57 -9.74 26.92
C GLN A 35 -14.50 -10.29 28.34
N THR A 36 -13.63 -11.27 28.55
CA THR A 36 -13.47 -11.92 29.85
C THR A 36 -13.05 -10.85 30.85
N ALA A 37 -13.44 -10.97 32.12
CA ALA A 37 -13.05 -9.99 33.15
C ALA A 37 -11.53 -9.76 33.21
N SER A 38 -10.72 -10.71 32.71
CA SER A 38 -9.27 -10.60 32.55
C SER A 38 -8.78 -9.61 31.47
N LEU A 39 -9.68 -9.05 30.66
CA LEU A 39 -9.41 -8.06 29.63
C LEU A 39 -9.82 -6.63 30.02
N ILE A 40 -10.51 -6.44 31.15
CA ILE A 40 -10.86 -5.11 31.64
C ILE A 40 -9.57 -4.33 31.95
N GLY A 41 -9.46 -3.10 31.43
CA GLY A 41 -8.27 -2.26 31.57
C GLY A 41 -7.12 -2.59 30.62
N LYS A 42 -7.26 -3.61 29.76
CA LYS A 42 -6.30 -3.91 28.71
C LYS A 42 -6.72 -3.29 27.38
N GLU A 43 -5.78 -2.62 26.73
CA GLU A 43 -5.97 -2.05 25.40
C GLU A 43 -5.41 -3.05 24.40
N ILE A 44 -6.15 -4.12 24.08
CA ILE A 44 -5.68 -5.20 23.18
C ILE A 44 -6.72 -5.38 22.08
N SER A 45 -6.32 -5.17 20.83
CA SER A 45 -7.15 -5.35 19.64
C SER A 45 -7.33 -6.82 19.25
N THR A 46 -6.27 -7.64 19.40
CA THR A 46 -6.25 -9.03 18.99
C THR A 46 -5.86 -9.95 20.16
N PRO A 47 -6.80 -10.32 21.05
CA PRO A 47 -6.48 -11.11 22.24
C PRO A 47 -6.10 -12.57 21.96
N VAL A 48 -6.31 -13.06 20.74
CA VAL A 48 -6.00 -14.44 20.33
C VAL A 48 -5.23 -14.40 19.03
N HIS A 49 -4.02 -14.96 19.04
CA HIS A 49 -3.18 -15.09 17.85
C HIS A 49 -3.29 -16.51 17.28
N LEU A 50 -3.29 -16.60 15.95
CA LEU A 50 -3.12 -17.86 15.24
C LEU A 50 -1.70 -18.38 15.52
N GLN A 51 -1.58 -19.64 15.91
CA GLN A 51 -0.28 -20.29 16.09
C GLN A 51 0.25 -20.74 14.73
N ASP A 52 1.57 -20.77 14.58
CA ASP A 52 2.22 -21.26 13.36
C ASP A 52 1.72 -22.67 13.00
N GLY A 53 1.38 -22.89 11.73
CA GLY A 53 0.84 -24.14 11.20
C GLY A 53 -0.68 -24.25 11.30
N LYS A 54 -1.33 -23.55 12.24
CA LYS A 54 -2.80 -23.60 12.40
C LYS A 54 -3.54 -23.03 11.20
N GLU A 55 -2.90 -22.17 10.41
CA GLU A 55 -3.45 -21.69 9.15
C GLU A 55 -3.74 -22.81 8.16
N GLN A 56 -3.04 -23.94 8.24
CA GLN A 56 -3.23 -25.08 7.33
C GLN A 56 -4.46 -25.92 7.70
N GLU A 57 -4.89 -25.83 8.95
CA GLU A 57 -6.06 -26.54 9.51
C GLU A 57 -7.32 -25.66 9.53
N THR A 58 -7.14 -24.35 9.37
CA THR A 58 -8.22 -23.37 9.41
C THR A 58 -8.88 -23.25 8.04
N SER A 59 -10.21 -23.20 8.00
CA SER A 59 -10.92 -23.03 6.73
C SER A 59 -10.53 -21.71 6.06
N ILE A 60 -10.56 -21.64 4.73
CA ILE A 60 -10.23 -20.42 3.99
C ILE A 60 -11.13 -19.25 4.42
N SER A 61 -12.42 -19.50 4.67
CA SER A 61 -13.35 -18.48 5.16
C SER A 61 -12.95 -17.92 6.53
N ASP A 62 -12.53 -18.79 7.45
CA ASP A 62 -12.11 -18.37 8.79
C ASP A 62 -10.77 -17.63 8.74
N LEU A 63 -9.85 -18.02 7.85
CA LEU A 63 -8.62 -17.30 7.61
C LEU A 63 -8.87 -15.89 7.05
N ILE A 64 -9.79 -15.75 6.11
CA ILE A 64 -10.18 -14.45 5.56
C ILE A 64 -10.77 -13.57 6.66
N ALA A 65 -11.68 -14.11 7.46
CA ALA A 65 -12.29 -13.38 8.59
C ALA A 65 -11.24 -12.98 9.65
N PHE A 66 -10.28 -13.87 9.95
CA PHE A 66 -9.18 -13.54 10.86
C PHE A 66 -8.25 -12.47 10.27
N GLY A 67 -7.96 -12.55 8.97
CA GLY A 67 -7.21 -11.53 8.24
C GLY A 67 -7.89 -10.16 8.28
N GLU A 68 -9.21 -10.09 8.10
CA GLU A 68 -9.98 -8.85 8.23
C GLU A 68 -9.87 -8.26 9.65
N LYS A 69 -9.91 -9.12 10.68
CA LYS A 69 -9.70 -8.71 12.06
C LYS A 69 -8.31 -8.12 12.29
N LEU A 70 -7.26 -8.75 11.76
CA LEU A 70 -5.89 -8.21 11.82
C LEU A 70 -5.73 -6.91 11.03
N PHE A 71 -6.36 -6.81 9.87
CA PHE A 71 -6.30 -5.63 9.01
C PHE A 71 -6.95 -4.40 9.67
N SER A 72 -8.04 -4.64 10.41
CA SER A 72 -8.81 -3.60 11.12
C SER A 72 -8.34 -3.37 12.56
N ALA A 73 -7.46 -4.23 13.09
CA ALA A 73 -6.93 -4.09 14.45
C ALA A 73 -6.19 -2.76 14.61
N ARG A 74 -6.40 -2.11 15.75
CA ARG A 74 -5.70 -0.90 16.18
C ARG A 74 -4.66 -1.28 17.21
N TRP A 75 -3.47 -1.64 16.73
CA TRP A 75 -2.40 -2.11 17.58
C TRP A 75 -2.07 -1.08 18.65
N THR A 76 -1.84 -1.53 19.88
CA THR A 76 -1.54 -0.68 21.03
C THR A 76 -0.12 -0.93 21.55
N SER A 77 0.36 -0.10 22.46
CA SER A 77 1.65 -0.33 23.11
C SER A 77 1.69 -1.64 23.90
N GLN A 78 0.55 -2.10 24.44
CA GLN A 78 0.44 -3.40 25.13
C GLN A 78 0.61 -4.59 24.16
N GLU A 79 0.35 -4.37 22.86
CA GLU A 79 0.52 -5.35 21.79
C GLU A 79 1.84 -5.17 21.02
N GLY A 80 2.73 -4.30 21.50
CA GLY A 80 4.02 -4.04 20.85
C GLY A 80 3.96 -3.07 19.67
N GLN A 81 2.97 -2.15 19.63
CA GLN A 81 2.90 -1.09 18.62
C GLN A 81 4.21 -0.30 18.53
N GLY A 82 4.65 -0.08 17.28
CA GLY A 82 5.74 0.82 16.95
C GLY A 82 7.12 0.15 16.97
N ARG A 83 8.14 0.94 16.64
CA ARG A 83 9.55 0.53 16.67
C ARG A 83 10.37 1.72 17.19
N PRO A 84 10.46 1.91 18.52
CA PRO A 84 10.95 3.17 19.09
C PRO A 84 12.37 3.58 18.70
N LEU A 85 13.19 2.64 18.19
CA LEU A 85 14.59 2.87 17.82
C LEU A 85 14.86 2.63 16.32
N THR A 86 13.83 2.68 15.49
CA THR A 86 13.97 2.38 14.06
C THR A 86 13.09 3.30 13.21
N LYS A 87 13.65 3.79 12.12
CA LYS A 87 12.95 4.53 11.08
C LYS A 87 11.95 3.65 10.35
N GLY A 88 11.01 4.24 9.62
CA GLY A 88 10.10 3.47 8.76
C GLY A 88 10.81 2.77 7.58
N THR A 89 12.06 3.13 7.28
CA THR A 89 12.93 2.37 6.36
C THR A 89 13.48 1.07 6.94
N GLY A 90 13.38 0.85 8.26
CA GLY A 90 13.99 -0.27 8.96
C GLY A 90 15.41 -0.01 9.48
N SER A 91 16.02 1.13 9.14
CA SER A 91 17.32 1.56 9.68
C SER A 91 17.20 2.09 11.12
N PRO A 92 18.28 2.06 11.92
CA PRO A 92 18.32 2.77 13.20
C PRO A 92 17.96 4.25 13.06
N LEU A 93 17.51 4.86 14.16
CA LEU A 93 17.34 6.31 14.23
C LEU A 93 18.68 7.03 14.01
N ALA A 94 18.62 8.24 13.44
CA ALA A 94 19.77 9.13 13.39
C ALA A 94 20.16 9.61 14.79
N GLU A 95 19.17 9.81 15.67
CA GLU A 95 19.38 10.16 17.08
C GLU A 95 18.76 9.12 18.04
N PRO A 96 19.49 8.02 18.35
CA PRO A 96 18.99 6.96 19.22
C PRO A 96 18.69 7.39 20.66
N SER A 97 19.27 8.51 21.14
CA SER A 97 18.97 9.03 22.47
C SER A 97 17.57 9.66 22.57
N SER A 98 16.91 9.88 21.42
CA SER A 98 15.56 10.41 21.30
C SER A 98 14.64 9.37 20.65
N PRO A 99 14.12 8.38 21.39
CA PRO A 99 13.29 7.31 20.83
C PRO A 99 11.90 7.80 20.39
N LEU A 100 11.31 7.08 19.43
CA LEU A 100 9.94 7.29 18.92
C LEU A 100 8.88 6.69 19.87
N VAL A 101 8.86 7.20 21.11
CA VAL A 101 7.82 6.95 22.11
C VAL A 101 6.92 8.18 22.23
N PHE A 102 5.76 8.05 22.88
CA PHE A 102 4.85 9.19 23.06
C PHE A 102 5.56 10.43 23.62
N PRO A 103 5.38 11.62 23.01
CA PRO A 103 4.43 11.96 21.93
C PRO A 103 4.97 11.79 20.49
N ARG A 104 6.20 11.32 20.31
CA ARG A 104 6.88 11.13 19.01
C ARG A 104 6.60 9.79 18.33
N ASN A 105 5.72 8.97 18.91
CA ASN A 105 5.38 7.66 18.37
C ASN A 105 4.39 7.70 17.21
N PHE A 106 3.75 8.85 16.95
CA PHE A 106 2.92 9.11 15.77
C PHE A 106 3.40 10.37 15.08
N ASP A 107 3.56 10.30 13.78
CA ASP A 107 3.80 11.46 12.93
C ASP A 107 3.20 11.24 11.55
N ARG A 108 2.55 12.28 11.04
CA ARG A 108 1.83 12.24 9.78
C ARG A 108 2.77 12.09 8.58
N ILE A 109 4.00 12.58 8.69
CA ILE A 109 4.92 12.79 7.56
C ILE A 109 6.01 11.71 7.49
N SER A 110 6.74 11.49 8.58
CA SER A 110 7.87 10.55 8.68
C SER A 110 7.61 9.34 9.59
N GLY A 111 6.59 9.38 10.44
CA GLY A 111 6.26 8.31 11.37
C GLY A 111 5.08 7.44 10.94
N PRO A 112 4.65 6.50 11.79
CA PRO A 112 3.37 5.85 11.60
C PRO A 112 2.26 6.90 11.84
N ASP A 113 1.49 7.18 10.79
CA ASP A 113 0.29 8.04 10.83
C ASP A 113 -0.97 7.27 11.29
N SER A 114 -0.87 5.94 11.33
CA SER A 114 -1.95 5.05 11.73
C SER A 114 -1.39 3.81 12.43
N ASN A 115 -2.13 3.29 13.41
CA ASN A 115 -1.87 2.01 14.07
C ASN A 115 -2.73 0.85 13.55
N SER A 116 -3.39 1.05 12.40
CA SER A 116 -4.20 0.05 11.72
C SER A 116 -4.02 0.15 10.21
N CYS A 117 -4.05 -0.98 9.50
CA CYS A 117 -4.06 -0.98 8.04
C CYS A 117 -5.31 -0.28 7.50
N ALA A 118 -6.46 -0.52 8.15
CA ALA A 118 -7.73 0.14 7.86
C ALA A 118 -7.74 1.65 8.17
N GLY A 119 -6.71 2.20 8.82
CA GLY A 119 -6.61 3.66 8.99
C GLY A 119 -6.40 4.39 7.67
N CYS A 120 -5.65 3.79 6.74
CA CYS A 120 -5.38 4.38 5.41
C CYS A 120 -6.12 3.66 4.27
N HIS A 121 -6.34 2.34 4.39
CA HIS A 121 -6.94 1.52 3.35
C HIS A 121 -8.42 1.22 3.66
N ASN A 122 -9.31 2.19 3.43
CA ASN A 122 -10.68 2.14 3.95
C ASN A 122 -11.78 2.70 3.05
N THR A 123 -11.46 3.18 1.85
CA THR A 123 -12.44 3.81 0.96
C THR A 123 -12.62 2.97 -0.32
N PRO A 124 -13.88 2.61 -0.69
CA PRO A 124 -15.14 2.92 -0.02
C PRO A 124 -15.47 2.01 1.18
N PHE A 125 -14.64 1.00 1.44
CA PHE A 125 -14.71 0.12 2.60
C PHE A 125 -13.30 -0.39 2.94
N VAL A 126 -13.15 -1.06 4.09
CA VAL A 126 -11.88 -1.63 4.58
C VAL A 126 -11.19 -2.47 3.50
N GLY A 127 -9.87 -2.29 3.34
CA GLY A 127 -9.09 -2.91 2.27
C GLY A 127 -9.12 -2.13 0.95
N GLY A 128 -9.98 -1.10 0.84
CA GLY A 128 -9.99 -0.15 -0.25
C GLY A 128 -8.76 0.78 -0.28
N GLY A 129 -8.83 1.79 -1.14
CA GLY A 129 -7.82 2.84 -1.15
C GLY A 129 -8.01 3.84 -0.01
N GLY A 130 -7.31 4.95 -0.09
CA GLY A 130 -7.57 6.13 0.74
C GLY A 130 -8.08 7.30 -0.09
N ASP A 131 -8.73 8.23 0.60
CA ASP A 131 -8.96 9.58 0.12
C ASP A 131 -7.70 10.45 0.33
N ARG A 132 -7.83 11.77 0.19
CA ARG A 132 -6.69 12.69 0.31
C ARG A 132 -6.09 12.74 1.72
N VAL A 133 -6.91 12.63 2.77
CA VAL A 133 -6.39 12.76 4.15
C VAL A 133 -5.52 11.56 4.54
N SER A 134 -5.74 10.43 3.87
CA SER A 134 -5.05 9.17 4.09
C SER A 134 -3.90 8.90 3.11
N GLU A 135 -3.50 9.89 2.29
CA GLU A 135 -2.36 9.78 1.38
C GLU A 135 -1.04 9.52 2.11
N VAL A 136 -0.09 8.87 1.45
CA VAL A 136 1.22 8.57 2.05
C VAL A 136 2.28 9.56 1.58
N PHE A 137 3.13 10.00 2.51
CA PHE A 137 4.26 10.86 2.23
C PHE A 137 5.52 10.03 2.01
N VAL A 138 5.66 9.47 0.81
CA VAL A 138 6.75 8.54 0.55
C VAL A 138 8.09 9.25 0.59
N LEU A 139 9.09 8.55 1.14
CA LEU A 139 10.42 9.04 1.50
C LEU A 139 10.44 9.81 2.83
N GLY A 140 9.31 10.28 3.35
CA GLY A 140 9.25 10.89 4.68
C GLY A 140 9.78 9.95 5.77
N GLN A 141 9.52 8.64 5.62
CA GLN A 141 9.94 7.60 6.58
C GLN A 141 11.46 7.40 6.74
N ARG A 142 12.28 8.17 6.03
CA ARG A 142 13.75 8.21 6.17
C ARG A 142 14.22 9.15 7.29
N PHE A 143 13.35 10.05 7.75
CA PHE A 143 13.59 10.92 8.90
C PHE A 143 13.15 10.21 10.19
N ASP A 144 13.73 10.60 11.33
CA ASP A 144 13.28 10.09 12.63
C ASP A 144 11.90 10.66 12.98
N PHE A 145 11.78 12.00 12.95
CA PHE A 145 10.55 12.72 13.26
C PHE A 145 10.64 14.15 12.69
N ILE A 146 9.96 14.42 11.57
CA ILE A 146 10.12 15.70 10.86
C ILE A 146 9.18 16.78 11.43
N THR A 147 9.78 17.88 11.89
CA THR A 147 9.06 19.09 12.35
C THR A 147 9.42 20.32 11.52
N PHE A 148 10.38 20.19 10.61
CA PHE A 148 10.95 21.30 9.85
C PHE A 148 11.67 22.33 10.74
N ASP A 149 12.20 21.88 11.88
CA ASP A 149 13.09 22.70 12.70
C ASP A 149 14.48 22.74 12.04
N HIS A 150 14.80 23.88 11.41
CA HIS A 150 16.10 24.09 10.77
C HIS A 150 17.23 24.40 11.76
N SER A 151 16.99 24.33 13.07
CA SER A 151 18.05 24.38 14.08
C SER A 151 18.67 23.02 14.37
N ASP A 152 17.95 21.92 14.10
CA ASP A 152 18.52 20.58 14.14
C ASP A 152 19.37 20.33 12.89
N THR A 153 20.65 20.07 13.12
CA THR A 153 21.64 19.85 12.06
C THR A 153 22.07 18.39 11.95
N VAL A 154 21.42 17.47 12.68
CA VAL A 154 21.66 16.05 12.58
C VAL A 154 20.97 15.52 11.30
N PRO A 155 21.74 15.00 10.31
CA PRO A 155 21.16 14.47 9.08
C PRO A 155 20.14 13.40 9.38
N THR A 156 18.96 13.54 8.80
CA THR A 156 17.83 12.62 8.86
C THR A 156 17.24 12.39 10.25
N ALA A 157 17.57 13.22 11.25
CA ALA A 157 16.83 13.28 12.51
C ALA A 157 15.53 14.08 12.31
N ASP A 158 15.64 15.31 11.80
CA ASP A 158 14.53 16.19 11.41
C ASP A 158 14.73 16.75 9.98
N ALA A 159 14.94 18.06 9.82
CA ALA A 159 14.72 18.77 8.57
C ALA A 159 15.92 18.75 7.62
N MET A 160 16.89 17.84 7.81
CA MET A 160 18.13 17.79 7.05
C MET A 160 18.25 16.44 6.33
N ASP A 161 18.45 16.45 5.02
CA ASP A 161 18.61 15.22 4.24
C ASP A 161 19.99 14.57 4.41
N GLU A 162 20.21 13.43 3.74
CA GLU A 162 21.46 12.68 3.79
C GLU A 162 22.69 13.47 3.32
N SER A 163 22.51 14.56 2.59
CA SER A 163 23.59 15.43 2.11
C SER A 163 23.90 16.60 3.05
N GLY A 164 23.17 16.73 4.16
CA GLY A 164 23.27 17.88 5.04
C GLY A 164 22.47 19.09 4.56
N THR A 165 21.59 18.91 3.57
CA THR A 165 20.79 20.01 3.00
C THR A 165 19.43 20.06 3.69
N MET A 166 18.99 21.27 4.03
CA MET A 166 17.67 21.47 4.62
C MET A 166 16.56 21.14 3.61
N VAL A 167 15.59 20.34 4.05
CA VAL A 167 14.38 20.02 3.31
C VAL A 167 13.24 20.94 3.73
N THR A 168 12.26 21.05 2.84
CA THR A 168 10.99 21.75 3.03
C THR A 168 9.84 20.77 2.80
N MET A 169 8.61 21.17 3.14
CA MET A 169 7.42 20.36 2.90
C MET A 169 7.31 19.89 1.43
N GLU A 170 7.75 20.73 0.49
CA GLU A 170 7.63 20.48 -0.95
C GLU A 170 8.63 19.46 -1.48
N ASN A 171 9.77 19.26 -0.80
CA ASN A 171 10.85 18.39 -1.28
C ASN A 171 11.22 17.25 -0.32
N ALA A 172 10.70 17.28 0.91
CA ALA A 172 10.99 16.26 1.91
C ALA A 172 10.39 14.90 1.54
N PHE A 173 9.33 14.84 0.75
CA PHE A 173 8.63 13.59 0.44
C PHE A 173 7.89 13.66 -0.89
N ASN A 174 7.27 12.55 -1.26
CA ASN A 174 6.40 12.45 -2.42
C ASN A 174 5.00 11.99 -1.98
N GLU A 175 4.04 12.91 -1.99
CA GLU A 175 2.64 12.61 -1.68
C GLU A 175 2.08 11.64 -2.74
N ARG A 176 1.44 10.57 -2.26
CA ARG A 176 0.87 9.52 -3.11
C ARG A 176 -0.46 9.06 -2.57
N LYS A 177 -1.39 8.84 -3.49
CA LYS A 177 -2.66 8.19 -3.19
C LYS A 177 -2.45 6.83 -2.56
N THR A 178 -3.16 6.58 -1.46
CA THR A 178 -3.20 5.26 -0.83
C THR A 178 -3.91 4.26 -1.74
N ILE A 179 -3.19 3.19 -2.07
CA ILE A 179 -3.64 2.16 -3.01
C ILE A 179 -4.72 1.26 -2.39
N GLY A 180 -5.55 0.65 -3.23
CA GLY A 180 -6.43 -0.42 -2.77
C GLY A 180 -5.66 -1.70 -2.50
N MET A 181 -6.02 -2.40 -1.43
CA MET A 181 -5.44 -3.69 -1.01
C MET A 181 -6.32 -4.89 -1.35
N ASN A 182 -7.56 -4.67 -1.79
CA ASN A 182 -8.44 -5.74 -2.28
C ASN A 182 -7.77 -6.52 -3.42
N GLY A 183 -7.64 -7.83 -3.27
CA GLY A 183 -6.98 -8.70 -4.26
C GLY A 183 -5.44 -8.63 -4.27
N SER A 184 -4.82 -7.81 -3.42
CA SER A 184 -3.35 -7.70 -3.30
C SER A 184 -2.66 -9.02 -2.99
N GLY A 185 -3.35 -9.95 -2.33
CA GLY A 185 -2.85 -11.30 -2.05
C GLY A 185 -2.44 -12.07 -3.32
N PHE A 186 -3.15 -11.92 -4.44
CA PHE A 186 -2.77 -12.56 -5.70
C PHE A 186 -1.48 -11.96 -6.30
N ILE A 187 -1.31 -10.65 -6.13
CA ILE A 187 -0.10 -9.94 -6.58
C ILE A 187 1.10 -10.38 -5.74
N GLU A 188 0.94 -10.48 -4.42
CA GLU A 188 1.96 -11.00 -3.51
C GLU A 188 2.32 -12.45 -3.84
N MET A 189 1.32 -13.32 -4.09
CA MET A 189 1.57 -14.71 -4.49
C MET A 189 2.35 -14.80 -5.81
N LEU A 190 1.99 -13.99 -6.80
CA LEU A 190 2.75 -13.92 -8.05
C LEU A 190 4.18 -13.44 -7.81
N ALA A 191 4.38 -12.40 -6.99
CA ALA A 191 5.70 -11.90 -6.63
C ALA A 191 6.56 -12.97 -5.93
N ARG A 192 5.97 -13.79 -5.06
CA ARG A 192 6.65 -14.93 -4.40
C ARG A 192 7.05 -16.01 -5.40
N GLN A 193 6.16 -16.40 -6.30
CA GLN A 193 6.47 -17.38 -7.35
C GLN A 193 7.60 -16.88 -8.27
N MET A 194 7.50 -15.63 -8.73
CA MET A 194 8.53 -15.01 -9.55
C MET A 194 9.86 -14.86 -8.80
N THR A 195 9.82 -14.52 -7.51
CA THR A 195 11.03 -14.47 -6.67
C THR A 195 11.70 -15.84 -6.58
N ALA A 196 10.94 -16.90 -6.32
CA ALA A 196 11.47 -18.27 -6.28
C ALA A 196 12.07 -18.68 -7.63
N ASP A 197 11.40 -18.39 -8.75
CA ASP A 197 11.92 -18.66 -10.09
C ASP A 197 13.24 -17.90 -10.34
N LEU A 198 13.33 -16.61 -9.96
CA LEU A 198 14.53 -15.80 -10.14
C LEU A 198 15.70 -16.29 -9.28
N GLN A 199 15.42 -16.72 -8.05
CA GLN A 199 16.44 -17.31 -7.17
C GLN A 199 16.94 -18.64 -7.72
N ALA A 200 16.06 -19.50 -8.24
CA ALA A 200 16.47 -20.73 -8.92
C ALA A 200 17.34 -20.45 -10.16
N HIS A 201 17.00 -19.42 -10.96
CA HIS A 201 17.85 -19.00 -12.07
C HIS A 201 19.22 -18.55 -11.60
N ARG A 202 19.30 -17.70 -10.56
CA ARG A 202 20.56 -17.26 -9.95
C ARG A 202 21.40 -18.46 -9.51
N ASP A 203 20.80 -19.38 -8.76
CA ASP A 203 21.52 -20.51 -8.15
C ASP A 203 22.06 -21.50 -9.20
N ALA A 204 21.49 -21.49 -10.41
CA ALA A 204 21.96 -22.27 -11.53
C ALA A 204 23.14 -21.63 -12.31
N ILE A 205 23.52 -20.37 -12.04
CA ILE A 205 24.61 -19.67 -12.76
C ILE A 205 25.98 -20.07 -12.16
N PRO A 206 26.85 -20.78 -12.91
CA PRO A 206 28.19 -21.10 -12.44
C PRO A 206 29.06 -19.85 -12.28
N ALA A 207 30.08 -19.91 -11.42
CA ALA A 207 31.07 -18.85 -11.32
C ALA A 207 31.78 -18.63 -12.67
N GLY A 208 31.92 -17.36 -13.07
CA GLY A 208 32.45 -16.96 -14.38
C GLY A 208 31.39 -16.89 -15.50
N ALA A 209 30.11 -17.18 -15.21
CA ALA A 209 29.04 -17.17 -16.19
C ALA A 209 28.04 -16.00 -15.96
N SER A 210 27.14 -15.84 -16.93
CA SER A 210 26.02 -14.91 -16.84
C SER A 210 24.78 -15.54 -17.43
N ALA A 211 23.60 -15.16 -16.93
CA ALA A 211 22.33 -15.60 -17.47
C ALA A 211 21.31 -14.47 -17.51
N ALA A 212 20.39 -14.57 -18.46
CA ALA A 212 19.20 -13.73 -18.48
C ALA A 212 18.28 -14.11 -17.32
N LEU A 213 17.81 -13.10 -16.58
CA LEU A 213 16.79 -13.27 -15.56
C LEU A 213 15.43 -13.03 -16.19
N SER A 214 14.59 -14.05 -16.22
CA SER A 214 13.22 -13.90 -16.68
C SER A 214 12.29 -14.88 -15.97
N THR A 215 11.05 -14.49 -15.75
CA THR A 215 10.01 -15.35 -15.21
C THR A 215 8.64 -14.83 -15.63
N LYS A 216 7.69 -15.75 -15.87
CA LYS A 216 6.32 -15.46 -16.33
C LYS A 216 6.27 -14.50 -17.55
N GLY A 217 7.24 -14.63 -18.46
CA GLY A 217 7.34 -13.79 -19.67
C GLY A 217 7.89 -12.38 -19.45
N ILE A 218 8.31 -12.04 -18.23
CA ILE A 218 8.89 -10.73 -17.87
C ILE A 218 10.41 -10.88 -17.76
N SER A 219 11.15 -9.99 -18.44
CA SER A 219 12.61 -9.90 -18.35
C SER A 219 13.04 -8.93 -17.26
N PHE A 220 14.02 -9.35 -16.46
CA PHE A 220 14.68 -8.55 -15.42
C PHE A 220 16.12 -8.20 -15.80
N GLY A 221 16.52 -8.45 -17.05
CA GLY A 221 17.88 -8.17 -17.54
C GLY A 221 18.85 -9.33 -17.34
N THR A 222 20.10 -9.03 -17.03
CA THR A 222 21.19 -10.04 -16.95
C THR A 222 21.86 -9.99 -15.60
N LEU A 223 22.05 -11.17 -15.01
CA LEU A 223 22.83 -11.36 -13.80
C LEU A 223 24.16 -12.06 -14.15
N VAL A 224 25.25 -11.56 -13.58
CA VAL A 224 26.58 -12.13 -13.78
C VAL A 224 27.09 -12.67 -12.45
N HIS A 225 27.56 -13.92 -12.46
CA HIS A 225 28.33 -14.52 -11.38
C HIS A 225 29.80 -14.48 -11.80
N ASN A 226 30.56 -13.54 -11.25
CA ASN A 226 31.96 -13.37 -11.60
C ASN A 226 32.79 -14.60 -11.19
N SER A 227 33.94 -14.80 -11.82
CA SER A 227 34.84 -15.91 -11.51
C SER A 227 35.43 -15.83 -10.09
N ASP A 228 35.43 -14.65 -9.47
CA ASP A 228 35.86 -14.42 -8.09
C ASP A 228 34.76 -14.70 -7.04
N GLY A 229 33.60 -15.21 -7.47
CA GLY A 229 32.43 -15.52 -6.63
C GLY A 229 31.54 -14.33 -6.31
N SER A 230 31.87 -13.11 -6.80
CA SER A 230 31.01 -11.95 -6.62
C SER A 230 29.86 -11.90 -7.64
N TRP A 231 28.76 -11.27 -7.27
CA TRP A 231 27.61 -11.06 -8.15
C TRP A 231 27.61 -9.64 -8.71
N ASN A 232 27.36 -9.49 -10.01
CA ASN A 232 27.16 -8.20 -10.65
C ASN A 232 25.70 -8.06 -11.14
N THR A 233 24.99 -7.16 -10.48
CA THR A 233 23.56 -6.86 -10.67
C THR A 233 23.33 -5.58 -11.49
N SER A 234 24.38 -4.96 -12.06
CA SER A 234 24.29 -3.67 -12.76
C SER A 234 23.35 -3.67 -13.98
N LYS A 235 23.13 -4.85 -14.58
CA LYS A 235 22.21 -5.06 -15.70
C LYS A 235 20.88 -5.68 -15.28
N VAL A 236 20.63 -5.82 -13.98
CA VAL A 236 19.34 -6.26 -13.43
C VAL A 236 18.42 -5.05 -13.26
N GLN A 237 17.18 -5.20 -13.69
CA GLN A 237 16.17 -4.13 -13.71
C GLN A 237 14.91 -4.59 -13.00
N GLY A 238 14.09 -3.66 -12.50
CA GLY A 238 12.78 -3.99 -11.92
C GLY A 238 12.83 -4.65 -10.53
N ILE A 239 14.00 -4.79 -9.92
CA ILE A 239 14.19 -5.33 -8.57
C ILE A 239 14.68 -4.21 -7.64
N PRO A 240 14.09 -4.04 -6.44
CA PRO A 240 14.52 -3.01 -5.49
C PRO A 240 15.99 -3.15 -5.09
N ALA A 241 16.69 -2.01 -4.90
CA ALA A 241 18.11 -1.99 -4.54
C ALA A 241 18.47 -2.88 -3.33
N PRO A 242 17.69 -2.91 -2.22
CA PRO A 242 17.98 -3.81 -1.09
C PRO A 242 17.97 -5.30 -1.46
N SER A 243 17.24 -5.69 -2.52
CA SER A 243 17.20 -7.07 -3.02
C SER A 243 18.34 -7.40 -3.99
N LEU A 244 19.11 -6.39 -4.43
CA LEU A 244 20.25 -6.52 -5.34
C LEU A 244 21.61 -6.43 -4.64
N VAL A 245 21.63 -6.07 -3.35
CA VAL A 245 22.86 -6.04 -2.55
C VAL A 245 23.39 -7.47 -2.41
N SER A 246 24.69 -7.62 -2.66
CA SER A 246 25.43 -8.87 -2.53
C SER A 246 26.85 -8.58 -2.08
N SER A 247 27.47 -9.55 -1.42
CA SER A 247 28.89 -9.54 -1.05
C SER A 247 29.53 -10.88 -1.46
N LYS A 248 30.82 -11.07 -1.22
CA LYS A 248 31.47 -12.38 -1.41
C LYS A 248 30.83 -13.51 -0.59
N THR A 249 30.12 -13.17 0.49
CA THR A 249 29.50 -14.12 1.41
C THR A 249 27.97 -14.08 1.39
N SER A 250 27.36 -13.19 0.60
CA SER A 250 25.91 -13.04 0.53
C SER A 250 25.45 -12.88 -0.91
N LEU A 251 24.50 -13.72 -1.30
CA LEU A 251 23.91 -13.69 -2.64
C LEU A 251 22.86 -12.57 -2.74
N PRO A 252 22.67 -11.96 -3.93
CA PRO A 252 21.56 -11.04 -4.13
C PRO A 252 20.25 -11.79 -3.93
N SER A 253 19.35 -11.29 -3.08
CA SER A 253 18.12 -12.02 -2.72
C SER A 253 17.10 -12.07 -3.86
N LEU A 254 17.13 -11.12 -4.79
CA LEU A 254 16.22 -11.00 -5.94
C LEU A 254 14.72 -10.96 -5.58
N ILE A 255 14.40 -10.60 -4.32
CA ILE A 255 13.02 -10.51 -3.85
C ILE A 255 12.29 -9.39 -4.59
N ILE A 256 11.21 -9.77 -5.28
CA ILE A 256 10.24 -8.84 -5.86
C ILE A 256 9.36 -8.32 -4.73
N ARG A 257 9.26 -7.00 -4.61
CA ARG A 257 8.43 -6.31 -3.61
C ARG A 257 7.33 -5.53 -4.32
N PRO A 258 6.14 -6.10 -4.54
CA PRO A 258 5.14 -5.56 -5.47
C PRO A 258 4.57 -4.20 -5.06
N PHE A 259 4.54 -3.92 -3.75
CA PHE A 259 4.01 -2.66 -3.21
C PHE A 259 5.10 -1.69 -2.77
N HIS A 260 6.37 -2.09 -2.91
CA HIS A 260 7.48 -1.18 -2.67
C HIS A 260 7.76 -0.37 -3.93
N GLN A 261 8.12 0.90 -3.78
CA GLN A 261 8.56 1.68 -4.92
C GLN A 261 9.83 1.06 -5.49
N VAL A 262 9.73 0.46 -6.68
CA VAL A 262 10.89 0.05 -7.47
C VAL A 262 11.48 1.32 -8.08
N GLY A 263 12.18 2.07 -7.24
CA GLY A 263 12.88 3.30 -7.55
C GLY A 263 13.82 3.54 -6.37
N ASN A 264 15.10 3.73 -6.64
CA ASN A 264 16.12 3.91 -5.61
C ASN A 264 15.64 4.84 -4.50
N VAL A 265 15.44 4.29 -3.31
CA VAL A 265 15.08 5.01 -2.08
C VAL A 265 16.14 6.07 -1.74
N ILE A 266 17.30 6.04 -2.38
CA ILE A 266 18.39 7.00 -2.21
C ILE A 266 18.99 7.29 -3.60
N ARG A 267 18.61 8.41 -4.22
CA ARG A 267 19.40 9.28 -5.12
C ARG A 267 18.44 10.26 -5.82
N SER A 268 18.35 11.45 -5.26
CA SER A 268 17.67 12.64 -5.81
C SER A 268 18.22 13.13 -7.18
N ALA A 269 19.28 12.54 -7.71
CA ALA A 269 19.88 12.93 -9.00
C ALA A 269 19.27 12.26 -10.25
N SER A 270 18.33 11.31 -10.12
CA SER A 270 17.80 10.54 -11.26
C SER A 270 16.28 10.63 -11.46
N LEU A 271 15.67 11.76 -11.10
CA LEU A 271 14.25 12.03 -11.43
C LEU A 271 14.04 12.56 -12.86
N ARG A 272 15.13 12.79 -13.63
CA ARG A 272 15.03 13.35 -14.99
C ARG A 272 14.95 12.29 -16.11
N THR A 273 15.21 11.01 -15.84
CA THR A 273 15.39 9.99 -16.91
C THR A 273 14.27 8.95 -17.02
N MET A 274 13.35 8.83 -16.05
CA MET A 274 12.29 7.80 -16.09
C MET A 274 10.95 8.26 -16.70
N ARG A 275 10.85 9.49 -17.23
CA ARG A 275 9.62 9.99 -17.86
C ARG A 275 9.42 9.52 -19.31
N SER A 276 10.40 8.86 -19.94
CA SER A 276 10.40 8.58 -21.39
C SER A 276 10.22 7.12 -21.79
N THR A 277 10.19 6.16 -20.86
CA THR A 277 10.22 4.72 -21.23
C THR A 277 8.87 4.00 -21.07
N ILE A 278 7.90 4.59 -20.35
CA ILE A 278 6.60 3.92 -20.10
C ILE A 278 5.52 4.31 -21.13
N ILE A 279 5.67 5.43 -21.84
CA ILE A 279 4.66 5.90 -22.82
C ILE A 279 4.77 5.18 -24.19
N THR A 280 5.90 4.53 -24.49
CA THR A 280 6.14 3.94 -25.82
C THR A 280 5.71 2.48 -25.96
N ALA A 281 5.32 1.80 -24.86
CA ALA A 281 4.96 0.38 -24.88
C ALA A 281 3.46 0.10 -25.11
N SER A 282 2.61 1.13 -25.19
CA SER A 282 1.15 0.98 -25.30
C SER A 282 0.54 1.56 -26.59
N SER A 283 1.32 1.75 -27.66
CA SER A 283 0.78 2.20 -28.96
C SER A 283 0.96 1.12 -30.04
N PRO A 284 -0.14 0.56 -30.60
CA PRO A 284 -0.05 -0.36 -31.73
C PRO A 284 0.49 0.38 -32.95
N ARG A 285 1.50 -0.22 -33.59
CA ARG A 285 2.02 0.18 -34.90
C ARG A 285 0.88 0.24 -35.92
N ASN A 286 0.69 1.41 -36.54
CA ASN A 286 0.17 1.47 -37.91
C ASN A 286 1.04 2.39 -38.75
N ALA A 287 1.42 1.85 -39.90
CA ALA A 287 2.36 2.40 -40.85
C ALA A 287 1.67 3.37 -41.81
N SER A 288 2.27 4.54 -42.06
CA SER A 288 2.31 5.22 -43.38
C SER A 288 3.03 6.56 -43.20
N GLY A 289 4.06 6.78 -44.02
CA GLY A 289 5.07 7.82 -43.80
C GLY A 289 4.71 9.23 -44.23
N LEU A 290 5.63 10.14 -43.92
CA LEU A 290 6.09 11.29 -44.70
C LEU A 290 7.22 11.97 -43.90
N GLY A 291 8.29 12.37 -44.60
CA GLY A 291 9.57 12.82 -44.03
C GLY A 291 9.56 14.21 -43.38
N PRO A 292 10.72 14.67 -42.86
CA PRO A 292 10.79 15.86 -42.00
C PRO A 292 10.82 17.14 -42.83
N THR A 293 10.09 18.16 -42.40
CA THR A 293 10.27 19.55 -42.88
C THR A 293 10.59 20.46 -41.71
N THR A 294 11.56 21.32 -41.96
CA THR A 294 12.29 22.20 -41.05
C THR A 294 11.52 23.46 -40.64
N MET A 295 11.76 23.89 -39.39
CA MET A 295 11.71 25.24 -38.79
C MET A 295 10.61 26.26 -39.16
N ALA A 296 9.89 26.75 -38.13
CA ALA A 296 9.71 28.19 -37.90
C ALA A 296 9.28 28.50 -36.46
N THR A 297 10.00 29.43 -35.85
CA THR A 297 9.73 30.13 -34.57
C THR A 297 8.59 31.14 -34.71
N ALA A 298 7.66 31.17 -33.75
CA ALA A 298 6.78 32.32 -33.51
C ALA A 298 6.41 32.45 -32.02
N SER A 299 6.60 33.65 -31.48
CA SER A 299 6.31 34.09 -30.11
C SER A 299 4.89 34.69 -30.00
N PRO A 300 4.38 35.02 -28.79
CA PRO A 300 2.99 34.76 -28.40
C PRO A 300 2.08 35.99 -28.51
N THR A 301 0.87 35.82 -29.03
CA THR A 301 -0.25 36.75 -28.82
C THR A 301 -1.60 36.03 -28.93
N SER A 302 -2.56 36.49 -28.11
CA SER A 302 -3.99 36.15 -28.02
C SER A 302 -4.41 35.01 -27.08
N LEU A 303 -4.80 35.42 -25.87
CA LEU A 303 -5.70 34.68 -24.97
C LEU A 303 -7.15 34.75 -25.52
N PRO A 304 -7.93 33.66 -25.51
CA PRO A 304 -9.36 33.70 -25.76
C PRO A 304 -10.15 34.15 -24.49
N PRO A 305 -11.36 34.73 -24.64
CA PRO A 305 -12.15 35.31 -23.56
C PRO A 305 -12.86 34.26 -22.68
N PRO A 306 -13.33 34.65 -21.46
CA PRO A 306 -13.92 33.72 -20.50
C PRO A 306 -15.36 33.33 -20.89
N ILE A 307 -15.69 32.05 -20.71
CA ILE A 307 -17.05 31.52 -20.85
C ILE A 307 -17.78 31.68 -19.51
N LEU A 308 -18.90 32.40 -19.53
CA LEU A 308 -19.83 32.53 -18.40
C LEU A 308 -20.62 31.23 -18.15
N LEU A 309 -20.73 30.87 -16.87
CA LEU A 309 -21.60 29.82 -16.29
C LEU A 309 -23.10 30.15 -16.40
N PRO A 310 -23.99 29.14 -16.36
CA PRO A 310 -25.26 29.24 -15.66
C PRO A 310 -25.15 28.64 -14.26
N ARG A 311 -25.47 29.46 -13.26
CA ARG A 311 -25.69 29.08 -11.86
C ARG A 311 -26.96 28.24 -11.76
N HIS A 312 -26.89 27.06 -11.15
CA HIS A 312 -28.05 26.50 -10.45
C HIS A 312 -27.66 25.91 -9.09
N CYS A 313 -28.41 26.37 -8.09
CA CYS A 313 -28.46 26.04 -6.68
C CYS A 313 -28.06 24.62 -6.28
N PHE A 314 -27.28 24.48 -5.20
CA PHE A 314 -27.72 23.72 -4.04
C PHE A 314 -27.02 24.27 -2.78
N ARG A 315 -27.83 24.61 -1.78
CA ARG A 315 -27.44 25.13 -0.47
C ARG A 315 -27.90 24.10 0.58
N SER A 316 -26.98 23.77 1.49
CA SER A 316 -27.18 23.28 2.88
C SER A 316 -28.06 22.06 3.16
N ARG A 317 -27.47 21.02 3.76
CA ARG A 317 -27.31 20.93 5.23
C ARG A 317 -25.94 20.34 5.55
#